data_AF-A0AAT9G7U0-F1
#
_entry.id   AF-A0AAT9G7U0-F1
#
_cell.length_a   1.000
_cell.length_b   1.000
_cell.length_c   1.000
_cell.angle_alpha   90.00
_cell.angle_beta   90.00
_cell.angle_gamma   90.00
#
_symmetry.space_group_name_H-M   'P 1'
#
loop_
_entity.id
_entity.type
_entity.pdbx_description
1 polymer ?
#
loop_
_entity_poly.entity_id
_entity_poly.type
_entity_poly.pdbx_seq_one_letter_code
_entity_poly.pdbx_strand_id
1 'polypeptide(L)'
;MRDQNYWQIKFKMCQYSKRLLNQLLILNKHIKDKVDIIEIKKAIYYARKYHADQKRQSGEPYYSHPIEVAYMVATYTAQTRPRFFRTDMIVTSLLHDCLEDTNITEETINIIFGSKVANQVQDLTRIKLEKKISVVEMINSLFIQGKSDILIIKIFDRLHNMRTLYAKSSEKIDKTVNETLCYFVPLAMHLNMNDIANELINISLKYLSGRNYKL
;
A
#
# COMPACT_ATOMS: atom_id res chain seq x y z
N MET A 1 15.48 -21.33 2.12
CA MET A 1 16.87 -20.97 1.74
C MET A 1 17.14 -20.99 0.23
N ARG A 2 16.69 -22.00 -0.57
CA ARG A 2 17.03 -22.07 -2.01
C ARG A 2 16.49 -20.94 -2.91
N ASP A 3 15.48 -20.18 -2.53
CA ASP A 3 14.84 -19.21 -3.45
C ASP A 3 15.41 -17.77 -3.32
N GLN A 4 16.27 -17.49 -2.32
CA GLN A 4 16.81 -16.15 -2.05
C GLN A 4 17.72 -15.62 -3.15
N ASN A 5 18.39 -16.51 -3.90
CA ASN A 5 19.32 -16.12 -4.97
C ASN A 5 18.76 -16.32 -6.38
N TYR A 6 17.56 -16.90 -6.52
CA TYR A 6 16.98 -17.23 -7.84
C TYR A 6 15.90 -16.25 -8.29
N TRP A 7 15.50 -15.30 -7.45
CA TRP A 7 14.48 -14.31 -7.81
C TRP A 7 14.87 -13.51 -9.06
N GLN A 8 16.17 -13.24 -9.26
CA GLN A 8 16.66 -12.49 -10.42
C GLN A 8 16.38 -13.23 -11.74
N ILE A 9 16.55 -14.56 -11.74
CA ILE A 9 16.31 -15.43 -12.89
C ILE A 9 14.80 -15.56 -13.15
N LYS A 10 14.01 -15.60 -12.09
CA LYS A 10 12.55 -15.78 -12.17
C LYS A 10 11.77 -14.46 -12.31
N PHE A 11 12.43 -13.31 -12.18
CA PHE A 11 11.78 -12.02 -12.25
C PHE A 11 11.22 -11.79 -13.66
N LYS A 12 9.90 -11.65 -13.74
CA LYS A 12 9.20 -11.30 -14.98
C LYS A 12 8.59 -9.92 -14.85
N MET A 13 8.90 -9.05 -15.79
CA MET A 13 8.30 -7.72 -15.86
C MET A 13 6.82 -7.82 -16.26
N CYS A 14 5.93 -7.06 -15.62
CA CYS A 14 4.57 -6.77 -16.12
C CYS A 14 4.40 -5.26 -16.32
N GLN A 15 3.24 -4.85 -16.83
CA GLN A 15 2.94 -3.43 -17.03
C GLN A 15 3.06 -2.60 -15.75
N TYR A 16 2.55 -3.08 -14.62
CA TYR A 16 2.60 -2.36 -13.34
C TYR A 16 4.04 -2.23 -12.83
N SER A 17 4.82 -3.32 -12.85
CA SER A 17 6.21 -3.28 -12.41
C SER A 17 7.07 -2.42 -13.32
N LYS A 18 6.82 -2.44 -14.64
CA LYS A 18 7.52 -1.57 -15.61
C LYS A 18 7.25 -0.11 -15.29
N ARG A 19 6.00 0.26 -15.03
CA ARG A 19 5.60 1.64 -14.69
C ARG A 19 6.26 2.11 -13.39
N LEU A 20 6.22 1.29 -12.33
CA LEU A 20 6.91 1.58 -11.06
C LEU A 20 8.41 1.78 -11.26
N LEU A 21 9.09 0.81 -11.89
CA LEU A 21 10.54 0.85 -12.04
C LEU A 21 11.00 2.02 -12.91
N ASN A 22 10.29 2.31 -14.01
CA ASN A 22 10.59 3.47 -14.84
C ASN A 22 10.48 4.78 -14.05
N GLN A 23 9.42 4.93 -13.25
CA GLN A 23 9.24 6.11 -12.42
C GLN A 23 10.36 6.25 -11.38
N LEU A 24 10.72 5.16 -10.70
CA LEU A 24 11.82 5.18 -9.72
C LEU A 24 13.16 5.53 -10.36
N LEU A 25 13.43 5.05 -11.58
CA LEU A 25 14.63 5.42 -12.33
C LEU A 25 14.66 6.91 -12.68
N ILE A 26 13.51 7.51 -12.98
CA ILE A 26 13.40 8.96 -13.19
C ILE A 26 13.64 9.70 -11.87
N LEU A 27 12.94 9.34 -10.80
CA LEU A 27 13.06 9.99 -9.49
C LEU A 27 14.49 9.92 -8.93
N ASN A 28 15.16 8.77 -9.06
CA ASN A 28 16.55 8.59 -8.64
C ASN A 28 17.56 9.47 -9.40
N LYS A 29 17.21 10.04 -10.56
CA LYS A 29 18.06 11.01 -11.26
C LYS A 29 18.00 12.40 -10.63
N HIS A 30 16.90 12.73 -9.95
CA HIS A 30 16.59 14.08 -9.48
C HIS A 30 16.62 14.22 -7.95
N ILE A 31 16.85 13.12 -7.22
CA ILE A 31 16.90 13.09 -5.76
C ILE A 31 18.28 12.63 -5.29
N LYS A 32 18.76 13.24 -4.20
CA LYS A 32 20.03 12.93 -3.55
C LYS A 32 20.04 11.51 -2.96
N ASP A 33 19.05 11.22 -2.12
CA ASP A 33 18.91 9.94 -1.44
C ASP A 33 18.13 8.97 -2.34
N LYS A 34 18.88 8.23 -3.15
CA LYS A 34 18.32 7.28 -4.12
C LYS A 34 17.81 6.03 -3.43
N VAL A 35 16.73 5.47 -3.95
CA VAL A 35 16.23 4.17 -3.51
C VAL A 35 16.88 3.03 -4.28
N ASP A 36 17.00 1.88 -3.63
CA ASP A 36 17.62 0.68 -4.20
C ASP A 36 16.64 -0.04 -5.14
N ILE A 37 16.89 0.08 -6.45
CA ILE A 37 16.08 -0.54 -7.49
C ILE A 37 16.16 -2.08 -7.45
N ILE A 38 17.28 -2.67 -7.04
CA ILE A 38 17.45 -4.12 -6.96
C ILE A 38 16.58 -4.66 -5.83
N GLU A 39 16.63 -4.02 -4.66
CA GLU A 39 15.82 -4.40 -3.51
C GLU A 39 14.32 -4.29 -3.81
N ILE A 40 13.91 -3.23 -4.52
CA ILE A 40 12.52 -3.03 -4.94
C ILE A 40 12.10 -4.08 -5.98
N LYS A 41 12.95 -4.46 -6.95
CA LYS A 41 12.66 -5.56 -7.88
C LYS A 41 12.47 -6.89 -7.14
N LYS A 42 13.27 -7.16 -6.11
CA LYS A 42 13.13 -8.34 -5.23
C LYS A 42 11.76 -8.32 -4.54
N ALA A 43 11.35 -7.18 -3.99
CA ALA A 43 10.03 -7.01 -3.38
C ALA A 43 8.87 -7.24 -4.37
N ILE A 44 8.96 -6.69 -5.59
CA ILE A 44 7.98 -6.96 -6.65
C ILE A 44 7.89 -8.46 -6.96
N TYR A 45 9.02 -9.16 -7.04
CA TYR A 45 9.01 -10.62 -7.28
C TYR A 45 8.25 -11.35 -6.17
N TYR A 46 8.54 -11.06 -4.91
CA TYR A 46 7.90 -11.74 -3.78
C TYR A 46 6.40 -11.39 -3.67
N ALA A 47 6.03 -10.12 -3.80
CA ALA A 47 4.62 -9.71 -3.84
C ALA A 47 3.85 -10.48 -4.94
N ARG A 48 4.44 -10.57 -6.14
CA ARG A 48 3.84 -11.34 -7.24
C ARG A 48 3.78 -12.84 -6.98
N LYS A 49 4.81 -13.42 -6.39
CA LYS A 49 4.89 -14.84 -6.08
C LYS A 49 3.79 -15.24 -5.10
N TYR A 50 3.63 -14.47 -4.02
CA TYR A 50 2.68 -14.80 -2.96
C TYR A 50 1.22 -14.47 -3.33
N HIS A 51 1.00 -13.50 -4.22
CA HIS A 51 -0.31 -13.17 -4.76
C HIS A 51 -0.60 -13.78 -6.15
N ALA A 52 0.18 -14.76 -6.61
CA ALA A 52 0.17 -15.25 -7.99
C ALA A 52 -1.20 -15.79 -8.42
N ASP A 53 -1.85 -16.55 -7.54
CA ASP A 53 -3.14 -17.21 -7.81
C ASP A 53 -4.35 -16.36 -7.41
N GLN A 54 -4.10 -15.13 -6.92
CA GLN A 54 -5.14 -14.24 -6.43
C GLN A 54 -5.56 -13.24 -7.50
N LYS A 55 -6.87 -13.02 -7.60
CA LYS A 55 -7.45 -11.97 -8.44
C LYS A 55 -8.18 -10.94 -7.58
N ARG A 56 -8.13 -9.68 -8.01
CA ARG A 56 -8.99 -8.62 -7.49
C ARG A 56 -10.42 -8.87 -7.95
N GLN A 57 -11.38 -8.26 -7.25
CA GLN A 57 -12.78 -8.29 -7.67
C GLN A 57 -13.02 -7.58 -9.02
N SER A 58 -12.10 -6.70 -9.45
CA SER A 58 -12.09 -6.12 -10.79
C SER A 58 -11.62 -7.10 -11.89
N GLY A 59 -11.13 -8.29 -11.53
CA GLY A 59 -10.59 -9.30 -12.47
C GLY A 59 -9.07 -9.21 -12.70
N GLU A 60 -8.42 -8.13 -12.28
CA GLU A 60 -6.96 -7.97 -12.39
C GLU A 60 -6.20 -8.90 -11.41
N PRO A 61 -4.93 -9.25 -11.68
CA PRO A 61 -4.09 -9.96 -10.72
C PRO A 61 -3.92 -9.16 -9.42
N TYR A 62 -4.00 -9.79 -8.26
CA TYR A 62 -3.98 -9.09 -6.96
C TYR A 62 -2.71 -8.25 -6.74
N TYR A 63 -1.56 -8.74 -7.22
CA TYR A 63 -0.29 -8.02 -7.16
C TYR A 63 -0.32 -6.63 -7.84
N SER A 64 -1.30 -6.34 -8.70
CA SER A 64 -1.41 -5.00 -9.32
C SER A 64 -1.62 -3.92 -8.27
N HIS A 65 -2.37 -4.21 -7.20
CA HIS A 65 -2.69 -3.25 -6.16
C HIS A 65 -1.48 -2.82 -5.33
N PRO A 66 -0.70 -3.72 -4.70
CA PRO A 66 0.49 -3.32 -3.95
C PRO A 66 1.53 -2.57 -4.81
N ILE A 67 1.64 -2.92 -6.11
CA ILE A 67 2.53 -2.19 -7.03
C ILE A 67 2.00 -0.78 -7.32
N GLU A 68 0.68 -0.60 -7.47
CA GLU A 68 0.06 0.72 -7.65
C GLU A 68 0.22 1.59 -6.39
N VAL A 69 0.03 1.01 -5.20
CA VAL A 69 0.25 1.70 -3.92
C VAL A 69 1.70 2.15 -3.81
N ALA A 70 2.66 1.27 -4.08
CA ALA A 70 4.08 1.59 -4.06
C ALA A 70 4.44 2.70 -5.07
N TYR A 71 3.82 2.72 -6.25
CA TYR A 71 3.99 3.79 -7.23
C TYR A 71 3.52 5.14 -6.71
N MET A 72 2.32 5.19 -6.12
CA MET A 72 1.76 6.43 -5.57
C MET A 72 2.58 6.93 -4.38
N VAL A 73 2.97 6.02 -3.47
CA VAL A 73 3.84 6.34 -2.32
C VAL A 73 5.17 6.89 -2.79
N ALA A 74 5.84 6.22 -3.74
CA ALA A 74 7.12 6.67 -4.28
C ALA A 74 7.02 8.06 -4.92
N THR A 75 6.00 8.28 -5.76
CA THR A 75 5.80 9.56 -6.45
C THR A 75 5.51 10.68 -5.46
N TYR A 76 4.58 10.46 -4.53
CA TYR A 76 4.20 11.47 -3.55
C TYR A 76 5.35 11.82 -2.61
N THR A 77 6.02 10.82 -2.03
CA THR A 77 7.11 11.06 -1.08
C THR A 77 8.31 11.72 -1.74
N ALA A 78 8.68 11.32 -2.95
CA ALA A 78 9.75 11.95 -3.72
C ALA A 78 9.51 13.46 -3.92
N GLN A 79 8.27 13.86 -4.20
CA GLN A 79 7.93 15.26 -4.52
C GLN A 79 7.65 16.11 -3.29
N THR A 80 6.91 15.56 -2.32
CA THR A 80 6.32 16.36 -1.23
C THR A 80 6.96 16.09 0.13
N ARG A 81 7.58 14.92 0.31
CA ARG A 81 8.18 14.50 1.59
C ARG A 81 9.46 13.67 1.38
N PRO A 82 10.54 14.25 0.83
CA PRO A 82 11.72 13.48 0.42
C PRO A 82 12.32 12.61 1.54
N ARG A 83 12.18 13.01 2.81
CA ARG A 83 12.60 12.21 3.98
C ARG A 83 11.95 10.81 4.06
N PHE A 84 10.79 10.64 3.43
CA PHE A 84 10.04 9.39 3.36
C PHE A 84 10.26 8.63 2.04
N PHE A 85 10.99 9.21 1.09
CA PHE A 85 11.39 8.50 -0.12
C PHE A 85 12.57 7.57 0.20
N ARG A 86 12.27 6.39 0.76
CA ARG A 86 13.26 5.40 1.19
C ARG A 86 12.95 4.01 0.63
N THR A 87 13.99 3.21 0.41
CA THR A 87 13.86 1.81 -0.05
C THR A 87 12.92 1.00 0.84
N ASP A 88 13.08 1.08 2.16
CA ASP A 88 12.24 0.31 3.11
C ASP A 88 10.77 0.67 2.99
N MET A 89 10.43 1.94 2.79
CA MET A 89 9.04 2.37 2.67
C MET A 89 8.38 1.88 1.37
N ILE A 90 9.12 1.86 0.26
CA ILE A 90 8.61 1.34 -1.02
C ILE A 90 8.47 -0.18 -0.96
N VAL A 91 9.44 -0.88 -0.36
CA VAL A 91 9.38 -2.33 -0.15
C VAL A 91 8.19 -2.69 0.75
N THR A 92 8.01 -1.99 1.87
CA THR A 92 6.85 -2.19 2.76
C THR A 92 5.54 -1.94 2.02
N SER A 93 5.45 -0.91 1.17
CA SER A 93 4.26 -0.67 0.35
C SER A 93 3.95 -1.82 -0.60
N LEU A 94 4.97 -2.48 -1.15
CA LEU A 94 4.81 -3.65 -2.03
C LEU A 94 4.35 -4.91 -1.27
N LEU A 95 4.62 -4.98 0.04
CA LEU A 95 4.37 -6.15 0.88
C LEU A 95 3.22 -5.95 1.88
N HIS A 96 2.56 -4.79 1.88
CA HIS A 96 1.69 -4.34 2.97
C HIS A 96 0.52 -5.30 3.30
N ASP A 97 -0.02 -5.99 2.30
CA ASP A 97 -1.12 -6.94 2.47
C ASP A 97 -0.65 -8.41 2.53
N CYS A 98 0.64 -8.66 2.34
CA CYS A 98 1.11 -10.04 2.16
C CYS A 98 0.95 -10.89 3.42
N LEU A 99 1.11 -10.33 4.62
CA LEU A 99 0.92 -11.08 5.88
C LEU A 99 -0.56 -11.40 6.18
N GLU A 100 -1.51 -10.59 5.68
CA GLU A 100 -2.94 -10.87 5.88
C GLU A 100 -3.50 -11.81 4.82
N ASP A 101 -3.08 -11.64 3.57
CA ASP A 101 -3.76 -12.25 2.43
C ASP A 101 -3.00 -13.45 1.83
N THR A 102 -1.80 -13.77 2.31
CA THR A 102 -0.96 -14.85 1.77
C THR A 102 -0.38 -15.72 2.87
N ASN A 103 0.41 -16.73 2.49
CA ASN A 103 1.08 -17.63 3.43
C ASN A 103 2.53 -17.21 3.76
N ILE A 104 2.97 -16.01 3.38
CA ILE A 104 4.27 -15.50 3.82
C ILE A 104 4.23 -15.18 5.32
N THR A 105 5.32 -15.49 6.04
CA THR A 105 5.46 -15.20 7.46
C THR A 105 6.33 -13.97 7.70
N GLU A 106 6.15 -13.31 8.85
CA GLU A 106 7.01 -12.20 9.30
C GLU A 106 8.49 -12.62 9.31
N GLU A 107 8.79 -13.83 9.80
CA GLU A 107 10.13 -14.41 9.80
C GLU A 107 10.71 -14.49 8.38
N THR A 108 9.90 -14.89 7.41
CA THR A 108 10.32 -14.95 6.00
C THR A 108 10.65 -13.56 5.47
N ILE A 109 9.82 -12.55 5.79
CA ILE A 109 10.09 -11.15 5.41
C ILE A 109 11.38 -10.66 6.06
N ASN A 110 11.58 -10.93 7.35
CA ASN A 110 12.78 -10.55 8.09
C ASN A 110 14.05 -11.14 7.46
N ILE A 111 14.02 -12.43 7.14
CA ILE A 111 15.13 -13.12 6.50
C ILE A 111 15.45 -12.52 5.11
N ILE A 112 14.45 -12.08 4.34
CA ILE A 112 14.64 -11.61 2.96
C ILE A 112 14.98 -10.11 2.89
N PHE A 113 14.32 -9.28 3.68
CA PHE A 113 14.32 -7.81 3.60
C PHE A 113 14.82 -7.12 4.89
N GLY A 114 15.13 -7.89 5.93
CA GLY A 114 15.60 -7.38 7.21
C GLY A 114 14.48 -6.99 8.18
N SER A 115 14.86 -6.80 9.43
CA SER A 115 13.95 -6.57 10.56
C SER A 115 13.14 -5.28 10.41
N LYS A 116 13.73 -4.23 9.82
CA LYS A 116 13.03 -2.96 9.60
C LYS A 116 11.78 -3.15 8.74
N VAL A 117 11.90 -3.80 7.58
CA VAL A 117 10.77 -4.05 6.69
C VAL A 117 9.77 -5.02 7.34
N ALA A 118 10.25 -6.08 8.00
CA ALA A 118 9.38 -7.02 8.69
C ALA A 118 8.50 -6.33 9.74
N ASN A 119 9.09 -5.49 10.59
CA ASN A 119 8.37 -4.72 11.60
C ASN A 119 7.35 -3.75 10.98
N GLN A 120 7.71 -3.08 9.88
CA GLN A 120 6.83 -2.14 9.18
C GLN A 120 5.64 -2.84 8.50
N VAL A 121 5.84 -4.03 7.92
CA VAL A 121 4.74 -4.83 7.34
C VAL A 121 3.87 -5.40 8.46
N GLN A 122 4.49 -5.83 9.56
CA GLN A 122 3.77 -6.28 10.75
C GLN A 122 2.90 -5.17 11.34
N ASP A 123 3.39 -3.92 11.36
CA ASP A 123 2.62 -2.74 11.77
C ASP A 123 1.34 -2.52 10.95
N LEU A 124 1.37 -2.87 9.66
CA LEU A 124 0.22 -2.76 8.74
C LEU A 124 -0.76 -3.93 8.83
N THR A 125 -0.38 -5.00 9.53
CA THR A 125 -1.17 -6.22 9.69
C THR A 125 -2.13 -6.10 10.88
N ARG A 126 -3.42 -6.34 10.63
CA ARG A 126 -4.50 -6.26 11.64
C ARG A 126 -4.63 -7.48 12.53
N ILE A 127 -3.98 -8.58 12.20
CA ILE A 127 -3.94 -9.77 13.05
C ILE A 127 -2.89 -9.54 14.12
N LYS A 128 -3.33 -9.33 15.37
CA LYS A 128 -2.48 -9.08 16.53
C LYS A 128 -2.83 -10.07 17.63
N LEU A 129 -1.86 -10.88 18.07
CA LEU A 129 -2.05 -11.83 19.19
C LEU A 129 -3.37 -12.63 19.05
N GLU A 130 -3.58 -13.24 17.87
CA GLU A 130 -4.77 -14.02 17.52
C GLU A 130 -6.10 -13.24 17.42
N LYS A 131 -6.10 -11.93 17.67
CA LYS A 131 -7.26 -11.06 17.49
C LYS A 131 -7.12 -10.21 16.23
N LYS A 132 -8.15 -10.17 15.38
CA LYS A 132 -8.22 -9.22 14.27
C LYS A 132 -8.76 -7.89 14.75
N ILE A 133 -7.89 -6.89 14.87
CA ILE A 133 -8.29 -5.53 15.23
C ILE A 133 -8.99 -4.83 14.06
N SER A 134 -9.79 -3.82 14.37
CA SER A 134 -10.37 -2.92 13.37
C SER A 134 -9.29 -2.08 12.69
N VAL A 135 -9.60 -1.57 11.50
CA VAL A 135 -8.72 -0.63 10.79
C VAL A 135 -8.50 0.64 11.62
N VAL A 136 -9.51 1.05 12.39
CA VAL A 136 -9.48 2.24 13.25
C VAL A 136 -8.51 2.04 14.41
N GLU A 137 -8.59 0.91 15.11
CA GLU A 137 -7.67 0.59 16.21
C GLU A 137 -6.22 0.55 15.72
N MET A 138 -5.98 -0.02 14.53
CA MET A 138 -4.66 -0.04 13.92
C MET A 138 -4.16 1.38 13.60
N ILE A 139 -4.97 2.21 12.94
CA ILE A 139 -4.60 3.59 12.62
C ILE A 139 -4.29 4.39 13.89
N ASN A 140 -5.15 4.29 14.92
CA ASN A 140 -4.94 4.99 16.19
C ASN A 140 -3.65 4.53 16.88
N SER A 141 -3.36 3.23 16.87
CA SER A 141 -2.12 2.68 17.43
C SER A 141 -0.88 3.23 16.72
N LEU A 142 -0.88 3.24 15.38
CA LEU A 142 0.22 3.79 14.57
C LEU A 142 0.38 5.30 14.77
N PHE A 143 -0.74 6.00 14.92
CA PHE A 143 -0.78 7.44 15.20
C PHE A 143 -0.13 7.79 16.54
N ILE A 144 -0.54 7.10 17.62
CA ILE A 144 0.02 7.29 18.96
C ILE A 144 1.53 7.00 18.98
N GLN A 145 1.98 6.01 18.20
CA GLN A 145 3.40 5.67 18.06
C GLN A 145 4.19 6.61 17.14
N GLY A 146 3.55 7.60 16.52
CA GLY A 146 4.22 8.55 15.62
C GLY A 146 4.69 7.95 14.29
N LYS A 147 4.14 6.80 13.87
CA LYS A 147 4.55 6.06 12.65
C LYS A 147 3.97 6.68 11.37
N SER A 148 4.38 7.92 11.10
CA SER A 148 3.89 8.72 9.96
C SER A 148 4.20 8.07 8.61
N ASP A 149 5.34 7.40 8.46
CA ASP A 149 5.69 6.67 7.23
C ASP A 149 4.70 5.53 6.96
N ILE A 150 4.34 4.76 7.98
CA ILE A 150 3.36 3.66 7.86
C ILE A 150 1.94 4.18 7.61
N LEU A 151 1.55 5.27 8.26
CA LEU A 151 0.26 5.91 8.02
C LEU A 151 0.11 6.44 6.59
N ILE A 152 1.19 6.98 6.00
CA ILE A 152 1.20 7.40 4.59
C ILE A 152 0.92 6.21 3.66
N ILE A 153 1.55 5.05 3.89
CA ILE A 153 1.26 3.83 3.11
C ILE A 153 -0.22 3.48 3.23
N LYS A 154 -0.79 3.53 4.44
CA LYS A 154 -2.20 3.16 4.67
C LYS A 154 -3.18 4.14 4.02
N ILE A 155 -2.85 5.42 3.95
CA ILE A 155 -3.65 6.41 3.20
C ILE A 155 -3.64 6.07 1.70
N PHE A 156 -2.49 5.74 1.12
CA PHE A 156 -2.40 5.41 -0.31
C PHE A 156 -3.03 4.06 -0.66
N ASP A 157 -2.95 3.07 0.23
CA ASP A 157 -3.75 1.85 0.15
C ASP A 157 -5.25 2.21 0.07
N ARG A 158 -5.75 3.01 1.02
CA ARG A 158 -7.15 3.44 1.00
C ARG A 158 -7.52 4.21 -0.27
N LEU A 159 -6.65 5.11 -0.73
CA LEU A 159 -6.89 5.86 -1.96
C LEU A 159 -7.06 4.93 -3.17
N HIS A 160 -6.20 3.92 -3.31
CA HIS A 160 -6.34 2.95 -4.39
C HIS A 160 -7.64 2.14 -4.26
N ASN A 161 -8.00 1.75 -3.05
CA ASN A 161 -9.27 1.06 -2.78
C ASN A 161 -10.48 1.92 -3.17
N MET A 162 -10.46 3.23 -2.85
CA MET A 162 -11.51 4.17 -3.26
C MET A 162 -11.58 4.33 -4.79
N ARG A 163 -10.45 4.41 -5.49
CA ARG A 163 -10.38 4.50 -6.97
C ARG A 163 -10.91 3.25 -7.66
N THR A 164 -10.90 2.10 -6.99
CA THR A 164 -11.32 0.80 -7.54
C THR A 164 -12.55 0.22 -6.85
N LEU A 165 -13.28 1.08 -6.13
CA LEU A 165 -14.41 0.71 -5.28
C LEU A 165 -15.63 0.20 -6.08
N TYR A 166 -15.73 0.55 -7.36
CA TYR A 166 -16.83 0.19 -8.25
C TYR A 166 -17.03 -1.32 -8.41
N ALA A 167 -15.98 -2.12 -8.18
CA ALA A 167 -16.04 -3.58 -8.31
C ALA A 167 -16.51 -4.31 -7.02
N LYS A 168 -16.93 -3.57 -5.98
CA LYS A 168 -17.28 -4.11 -4.66
C LYS A 168 -18.81 -4.19 -4.49
N SER A 169 -19.27 -5.04 -3.57
CA SER A 169 -20.69 -5.12 -3.20
C SER A 169 -21.14 -3.83 -2.52
N SER A 170 -22.44 -3.50 -2.60
CA SER A 170 -22.98 -2.27 -2.01
C SER A 170 -22.55 -2.10 -0.55
N GLU A 171 -22.78 -3.10 0.30
CA GLU A 171 -22.37 -3.08 1.72
C GLU A 171 -20.88 -2.75 1.93
N LYS A 172 -19.99 -3.32 1.10
CA LYS A 172 -18.55 -3.02 1.17
C LYS A 172 -18.23 -1.60 0.72
N ILE A 173 -19.00 -1.07 -0.24
CA ILE A 173 -18.91 0.33 -0.66
C ILE A 173 -19.31 1.24 0.50
N ASP A 174 -20.46 1.04 1.14
CA ASP A 174 -20.92 1.83 2.31
C ASP A 174 -19.86 1.88 3.39
N LYS A 175 -19.38 0.69 3.79
CA LYS A 175 -18.36 0.57 4.83
C LYS A 175 -17.08 1.29 4.45
N THR A 176 -16.59 1.12 3.22
CA THR A 176 -15.35 1.76 2.76
C THR A 176 -15.49 3.28 2.71
N VAL A 177 -16.61 3.81 2.20
CA VAL A 177 -16.88 5.25 2.14
C VAL A 177 -16.97 5.84 3.55
N ASN A 178 -17.73 5.21 4.45
CA ASN A 178 -17.87 5.66 5.83
C ASN A 178 -16.53 5.64 6.57
N GLU A 179 -15.76 4.54 6.48
CA GLU A 179 -14.42 4.48 7.06
C GLU A 179 -13.50 5.56 6.48
N THR A 180 -13.61 5.83 5.18
CA THR A 180 -12.77 6.84 4.50
C THR A 180 -13.05 8.23 5.04
N LEU A 181 -14.31 8.64 5.09
CA LEU A 181 -14.72 9.96 5.56
C LEU A 181 -14.44 10.13 7.06
N CYS A 182 -14.72 9.12 7.88
CA CYS A 182 -14.58 9.22 9.34
C CYS A 182 -13.13 9.14 9.84
N TYR A 183 -12.24 8.42 9.13
CA TYR A 183 -10.90 8.13 9.65
C TYR A 183 -9.77 8.52 8.70
N PHE A 184 -9.88 8.19 7.41
CA PHE A 184 -8.77 8.43 6.47
C PHE A 184 -8.65 9.88 6.03
N VAL A 185 -9.78 10.57 5.83
CA VAL A 185 -9.79 12.00 5.49
C VAL A 185 -9.22 12.84 6.65
N PRO A 186 -9.66 12.70 7.91
CA PRO A 186 -9.05 13.40 9.04
C PRO A 186 -7.56 13.06 9.22
N LEU A 187 -7.18 11.79 9.05
CA LEU A 187 -5.78 11.39 9.12
C LEU A 187 -4.92 12.06 8.03
N ALA A 188 -5.40 12.09 6.79
CA ALA A 188 -4.70 12.74 5.68
C ALA A 188 -4.55 14.25 5.92
N MET A 189 -5.62 14.91 6.39
CA MET A 189 -5.56 16.33 6.78
C MET A 189 -4.57 16.59 7.91
N HIS A 190 -4.60 15.76 8.97
CA HIS A 190 -3.68 15.89 10.10
C HIS A 190 -2.22 15.74 9.66
N LEU A 191 -1.96 14.80 8.74
CA LEU A 191 -0.63 14.64 8.19
C LEU A 191 -0.24 15.75 7.22
N ASN A 192 -1.11 16.73 6.88
CA ASN A 192 -0.93 17.76 5.84
C ASN A 192 -0.87 17.20 4.41
N MET A 193 -1.70 16.19 4.10
CA MET A 193 -1.87 15.59 2.78
C MET A 193 -3.20 16.05 2.14
N ASN A 194 -3.42 17.38 2.10
CA ASN A 194 -4.71 17.98 1.75
C ASN A 194 -5.22 17.57 0.35
N ASP A 195 -4.34 17.46 -0.65
CA ASP A 195 -4.74 17.02 -1.99
C ASP A 195 -5.32 15.60 -1.98
N ILE A 196 -4.69 14.71 -1.20
CA ILE A 196 -5.15 13.32 -1.04
C ILE A 196 -6.45 13.27 -0.24
N ALA A 197 -6.58 14.10 0.81
CA ALA A 197 -7.82 14.22 1.57
C ALA A 197 -8.98 14.67 0.68
N ASN A 198 -8.76 15.70 -0.16
CA ASN A 198 -9.74 16.21 -1.10
C ASN A 198 -10.13 15.15 -2.15
N GLU A 199 -9.17 14.38 -2.65
CA GLU A 199 -9.48 13.28 -3.58
C GLU A 199 -10.35 12.19 -2.91
N LEU A 200 -10.01 11.79 -1.69
CA LEU A 200 -10.80 10.83 -0.91
C LEU A 200 -12.23 11.33 -0.67
N ILE A 201 -12.40 12.61 -0.33
CA ILE A 201 -13.71 13.25 -0.19
C ILE A 201 -14.47 13.21 -1.51
N ASN A 202 -13.85 13.64 -2.61
CA ASN A 202 -14.49 13.70 -3.92
C ASN A 202 -14.97 12.33 -4.41
N ILE A 203 -14.16 11.28 -4.24
CA ILE A 203 -14.59 9.92 -4.59
C ILE A 203 -15.74 9.48 -3.68
N SER A 204 -15.65 9.73 -2.36
CA SER A 204 -16.70 9.40 -1.39
C SER A 204 -18.04 10.07 -1.74
N LEU A 205 -18.02 11.35 -2.06
CA LEU A 205 -19.21 12.12 -2.44
C LEU A 205 -19.87 11.57 -3.70
N LYS A 206 -19.10 11.09 -4.70
CA LYS A 206 -19.67 10.45 -5.90
C LYS A 206 -20.48 9.20 -5.56
N TYR A 207 -20.03 8.39 -4.60
CA TYR A 207 -20.77 7.20 -4.16
C TYR A 207 -21.98 7.56 -3.30
N LEU A 208 -21.92 8.64 -2.52
CA LEU A 208 -23.06 9.12 -1.73
C LEU A 208 -24.15 9.76 -2.62
N SER A 209 -23.77 10.58 -3.60
CA SER A 209 -24.71 11.27 -4.49
C SER A 209 -25.29 10.36 -5.58
N GLY A 210 -24.50 9.42 -6.11
CA GLY A 210 -24.99 8.38 -7.02
C GLY A 210 -26.02 7.43 -6.37
N ARG A 211 -26.13 7.49 -5.03
CA ARG A 211 -27.12 6.78 -4.22
C ARG A 211 -28.27 7.65 -3.78
N ASN A 212 -28.45 8.86 -4.34
CA ASN A 212 -29.58 9.72 -4.04
C ASN A 212 -30.83 8.86 -3.85
N TYR A 213 -31.20 8.72 -2.58
CA TYR A 213 -32.52 8.35 -2.14
C TYR A 213 -33.44 9.20 -3.00
N LYS A 214 -34.38 8.57 -3.70
CA LYS A 214 -35.56 9.31 -4.15
C LYS A 214 -36.11 9.95 -2.87
N LEU A 215 -35.91 11.27 -2.73
CA LEU A 215 -36.61 12.06 -1.74
C LEU A 215 -38.11 11.85 -1.94
#